data_AF-A0A3R9E7W3-F1
#
_entry.id   AF-A0A3R9E7W3-F1
#
_cell.length_a   1.000
_cell.length_b   1.000
_cell.length_c   1.000
_cell.angle_alpha   90.00
_cell.angle_beta   90.00
_cell.angle_gamma   90.00
#
_symmetry.space_group_name_H-M   'P 1'
#
loop_
_entity.id
_entity.type
_entity.pdbx_description
1 polymer ?
#
loop_
_entity_poly.entity_id
_entity_poly.type
_entity_poly.pdbx_seq_one_letter_code
_entity_poly.pdbx_strand_id
1 'polypeptide(L)'
;MFVFSLLLTIVPVVIVIFIIALAVKHKEEGGENVVRHLYTYLVLFATLMMVIGGGVSIFMATADLVSPPGYYQSYSEFKQMNMYEKMEGTKKDIPEEEMRSNYEMYVTEEKAKQKDRAINQIIKSLGFIVIPLPVFIYFNRLRKQYKE
;
A
#
# COMPACT_ATOMS: atom_id res chain seq x y z
N MET A 1 -3.56 -18.61 -1.82
CA MET A 1 -4.50 -17.79 -2.62
C MET A 1 -5.96 -18.02 -2.25
N PHE A 2 -6.43 -19.28 -2.13
CA PHE A 2 -7.83 -19.59 -1.78
C PHE A 2 -8.30 -18.96 -0.46
N VAL A 3 -7.51 -19.08 0.62
CA VAL A 3 -7.85 -18.52 1.94
C VAL A 3 -7.96 -16.99 1.92
N PHE A 4 -7.10 -16.32 1.15
CA PHE A 4 -7.11 -14.87 1.01
C PHE A 4 -8.33 -14.37 0.22
N SER A 5 -8.70 -15.09 -0.85
CA SER A 5 -9.92 -14.82 -1.63
C SER A 5 -11.19 -15.06 -0.82
N LEU A 6 -11.19 -16.08 0.04
CA LEU A 6 -12.29 -16.41 0.93
C LEU A 6 -12.48 -15.34 2.03
N LEU A 7 -11.39 -14.85 2.63
CA LEU A 7 -11.42 -13.75 3.59
C LEU A 7 -11.94 -12.45 2.96
N LEU A 8 -11.51 -12.13 1.74
CA LEU A 8 -11.93 -10.93 1.03
C LEU A 8 -13.45 -10.90 0.73
N THR A 9 -14.06 -12.08 0.57
CA THR A 9 -15.49 -12.21 0.25
C THR A 9 -16.36 -12.40 1.49
N ILE A 10 -15.91 -13.15 2.50
CA ILE A 10 -16.70 -13.44 3.70
C ILE A 10 -16.79 -12.24 4.63
N VAL A 11 -15.69 -11.51 4.83
CA VAL A 11 -15.65 -10.37 5.77
C VAL A 11 -16.69 -9.29 5.46
N PRO A 12 -16.84 -8.78 4.22
CA PRO A 12 -17.87 -7.78 3.92
C PRO A 12 -19.29 -8.33 4.09
N VAL A 13 -19.54 -9.60 3.77
CA VAL A 13 -20.86 -10.24 3.94
C VAL A 13 -21.23 -10.32 5.43
N VAL A 14 -20.29 -10.73 6.28
CA VAL A 14 -20.50 -10.79 7.73
C VAL A 14 -20.75 -9.40 8.32
N ILE A 15 -20.03 -8.38 7.86
CA ILE A 15 -20.23 -6.98 8.29
C ILE A 15 -21.63 -6.50 7.92
N VAL A 16 -22.09 -6.75 6.69
CA VAL A 16 -23.43 -6.37 6.23
C VAL A 16 -24.51 -7.07 7.05
N ILE A 17 -24.37 -8.38 7.31
CA ILE A 17 -25.32 -9.13 8.15
C ILE A 17 -25.37 -8.55 9.57
N PHE A 18 -24.20 -8.20 10.14
CA PHE A 18 -24.12 -7.63 11.48
C PHE A 18 -24.77 -6.24 11.57
N ILE A 19 -24.58 -5.40 10.55
CA ILE A 19 -25.24 -4.09 10.43
C ILE A 19 -26.76 -4.26 10.36
N ILE A 20 -27.26 -5.20 9.54
CA ILE A 20 -28.70 -5.48 9.40
C ILE A 20 -29.27 -6.00 10.73
N ALA A 21 -28.58 -6.93 11.40
CA ALA A 21 -29.01 -7.49 12.67
C ALA A 21 -29.12 -6.43 13.77
N LEU A 22 -28.16 -5.51 13.86
CA LEU A 22 -28.20 -4.39 14.79
C LEU A 22 -29.33 -3.40 14.46
N ALA A 23 -29.54 -3.10 13.18
CA ALA A 23 -30.60 -2.20 12.74
C ALA A 23 -32.01 -2.76 13.02
N VAL A 24 -32.21 -4.08 12.85
CA VAL A 24 -33.49 -4.74 13.13
C VAL A 24 -33.75 -4.82 14.63
N LYS A 25 -32.73 -5.09 15.44
CA LYS A 25 -32.87 -5.25 16.90
C LYS A 25 -33.24 -3.95 17.63
N HIS A 26 -32.82 -2.78 17.11
CA HIS A 26 -33.08 -1.48 17.73
C HIS A 26 -34.20 -0.66 17.05
N LYS A 27 -35.11 -1.31 16.32
CA LYS A 27 -36.24 -0.64 15.64
C LYS A 27 -37.19 0.13 16.58
N GLU A 28 -37.27 -0.25 17.85
CA GLU A 28 -38.25 0.29 18.81
C GLU A 28 -37.77 1.53 19.59
N GLU A 29 -36.47 1.85 19.60
CA GLU A 29 -35.89 2.95 20.42
C GLU A 29 -35.50 4.21 19.61
N GLY A 30 -36.17 4.50 18.49
CA GLY A 30 -35.82 5.66 17.65
C GLY A 30 -34.69 5.33 16.68
N GLY A 31 -34.97 4.39 15.76
CA GLY A 31 -34.00 3.83 14.82
C GLY A 31 -33.22 4.85 13.97
N GLU A 32 -33.74 6.06 13.77
CA GLU A 32 -33.00 7.13 13.07
C GLU A 32 -31.70 7.51 13.79
N ASN A 33 -31.75 7.65 15.12
CA ASN A 33 -30.57 7.99 15.92
C ASN A 33 -29.55 6.86 15.89
N VAL A 34 -29.99 5.61 16.00
CA VAL A 34 -29.11 4.43 15.97
C VAL A 34 -28.42 4.29 14.61
N VAL A 35 -29.16 4.46 13.51
CA VAL A 35 -28.60 4.41 12.15
C VAL A 35 -27.61 5.55 11.92
N ARG A 36 -27.92 6.76 12.38
CA ARG A 36 -27.02 7.93 12.26
C ARG A 36 -25.72 7.75 13.03
N HIS A 37 -25.79 7.15 14.22
CA HIS A 37 -24.60 6.76 15.00
C HIS A 37 -23.79 5.70 14.26
N LEU A 38 -24.43 4.63 13.82
CA LEU A 38 -23.76 3.54 13.11
C LEU A 38 -23.03 4.05 11.86
N TYR A 39 -23.69 4.88 11.05
CA TYR A 39 -23.08 5.51 9.88
C TYR A 39 -21.86 6.35 10.26
N THR A 40 -21.99 7.20 11.29
CA THR A 40 -20.89 8.03 11.78
C THR A 40 -19.68 7.19 12.20
N TYR A 41 -19.91 6.09 12.93
CA TYR A 41 -18.84 5.18 13.33
C TYR A 41 -18.22 4.41 12.15
N LEU A 42 -19.01 4.01 11.15
CA LEU A 42 -18.49 3.36 9.94
C LEU A 42 -17.59 4.30 9.14
N VAL A 43 -17.99 5.56 8.96
CA VAL A 43 -17.16 6.56 8.27
C VAL A 43 -15.87 6.84 9.04
N LEU A 44 -15.96 6.99 10.37
CA LEU A 44 -14.79 7.17 11.23
C LEU A 44 -13.86 5.95 11.18
N PHE A 45 -14.41 4.75 11.12
CA PHE A 45 -13.64 3.52 10.99
C PHE A 45 -12.92 3.45 9.64
N ALA A 46 -13.62 3.72 8.53
CA ALA A 46 -13.05 3.70 7.19
C ALA A 46 -11.92 4.74 7.04
N THR A 47 -12.14 5.96 7.53
CA THR A 47 -11.12 7.02 7.52
C THR A 47 -9.92 6.68 8.41
N LEU A 48 -10.14 6.05 9.57
CA LEU A 48 -9.05 5.57 10.42
C LEU A 48 -8.22 4.49 9.72
N MET A 49 -8.87 3.51 9.09
CA MET A 49 -8.18 2.46 8.32
C MET A 49 -7.36 3.04 7.16
N MET A 50 -7.90 4.06 6.49
CA MET A 50 -7.20 4.77 5.41
C MET A 50 -5.93 5.47 5.91
N VAL A 51 -6.02 6.17 7.05
CA VAL A 51 -4.87 6.84 7.67
C VAL A 51 -3.82 5.85 8.15
N ILE A 52 -4.22 4.74 8.78
CA ILE A 52 -3.29 3.68 9.20
C ILE A 52 -2.58 3.08 7.99
N GLY A 53 -3.32 2.74 6.92
CA GLY A 53 -2.75 2.22 5.68
C GLY A 53 -1.75 3.17 5.03
N GLY A 54 -2.09 4.47 4.98
CA GLY A 54 -1.17 5.51 4.51
C GLY A 54 0.07 5.63 5.38
N GLY A 55 -0.07 5.61 6.71
CA GLY A 55 1.04 5.72 7.65
C GLY A 55 2.04 4.58 7.54
N VAL A 56 1.54 3.33 7.50
CA VAL A 56 2.39 2.14 7.30
C VAL A 56 3.13 2.21 5.96
N SER A 57 2.44 2.63 4.89
CA SER A 57 3.04 2.76 3.56
C SER A 57 4.11 3.85 3.48
N ILE A 58 3.93 4.99 4.14
CA ILE A 58 4.98 6.03 4.24
C ILE A 58 6.21 5.47 4.96
N PHE A 59 6.01 4.75 6.06
CA PHE A 59 7.12 4.16 6.82
C PHE A 59 7.92 3.17 5.98
N MET A 60 7.23 2.25 5.29
CA MET A 60 7.86 1.29 4.38
C MET A 60 8.63 1.99 3.26
N ALA A 61 8.00 2.94 2.56
CA ALA A 61 8.66 3.66 1.48
C ALA A 61 9.84 4.52 1.97
N THR A 62 9.78 5.04 3.19
CA THR A 62 10.91 5.75 3.80
C THR A 62 12.06 4.78 4.09
N ALA A 63 11.76 3.57 4.59
CA ALA A 63 12.76 2.53 4.78
C ALA A 63 13.41 2.13 3.44
N ASP A 64 12.62 1.98 2.38
CA ASP A 64 13.12 1.68 1.03
C ASP A 64 13.95 2.83 0.44
N LEU A 65 13.68 4.09 0.83
CA LEU A 65 14.47 5.24 0.41
C LEU A 65 15.87 5.25 1.06
N VAL A 66 15.93 4.90 2.35
CA VAL A 66 17.18 4.85 3.14
C VAL A 66 17.99 3.59 2.81
N SER A 67 17.33 2.45 2.68
CA SER A 67 17.94 1.16 2.40
C SER A 67 17.19 0.46 1.26
N PRO A 68 17.43 0.86 -0.01
CA PRO A 68 16.76 0.27 -1.16
C PRO A 68 16.98 -1.24 -1.21
N PRO A 69 15.92 -2.05 -1.35
CA PRO A 69 16.07 -3.50 -1.46
C PRO A 69 16.89 -3.83 -2.72
N GLY A 70 17.99 -4.54 -2.52
CA GLY A 70 18.91 -4.92 -3.61
C GLY A 70 18.37 -6.09 -4.41
N TYR A 71 17.49 -5.82 -5.39
CA TYR A 71 17.14 -6.78 -6.44
C TYR A 71 18.05 -6.57 -7.67
N TYR A 72 19.37 -6.60 -7.45
CA TYR A 72 20.32 -6.67 -8.54
C TYR A 72 20.98 -8.05 -8.50
N GLN A 73 21.08 -8.68 -9.67
CA GLN A 73 21.83 -9.92 -9.84
C GLN A 73 23.30 -9.71 -9.43
N SER A 74 23.97 -10.77 -8.99
CA SER A 74 25.41 -10.72 -8.74
C SER A 74 26.18 -10.43 -10.03
N TYR A 75 27.39 -9.87 -9.91
CA TYR A 75 28.25 -9.67 -11.09
C TYR A 75 28.53 -10.99 -11.83
N SER A 76 28.63 -12.10 -11.10
CA SER A 76 28.76 -13.45 -11.68
C SER A 76 27.58 -13.85 -12.55
N GLU A 77 26.35 -13.60 -12.09
CA GLU A 77 25.13 -13.87 -12.86
C GLU A 77 25.05 -12.96 -14.10
N PHE A 78 25.36 -11.67 -13.94
CA PHE A 78 25.41 -10.71 -15.05
C PHE A 78 26.43 -11.14 -16.12
N LYS A 79 27.61 -11.57 -15.69
CA LYS A 79 28.66 -12.07 -16.57
C LYS A 79 28.22 -13.34 -17.29
N GLN A 80 27.63 -14.29 -16.56
CA GLN A 80 27.14 -15.55 -17.13
C GLN A 80 26.05 -15.31 -18.18
N MET A 81 25.11 -14.39 -17.92
CA MET A 81 24.06 -14.03 -18.88
C MET A 81 24.64 -13.42 -20.16
N ASN A 82 25.59 -12.49 -20.06
CA ASN A 82 26.26 -11.92 -21.23
C ASN A 82 27.08 -12.98 -22.01
N MET A 83 27.66 -13.98 -21.32
CA MET A 83 28.35 -15.09 -22.00
C MET A 83 27.37 -16.00 -22.76
N TYR A 84 26.17 -16.26 -22.23
CA TYR A 84 25.14 -16.98 -22.96
C TYR A 84 24.65 -16.20 -24.19
N GLU A 85 24.37 -14.90 -24.05
CA GLU A 85 23.98 -14.03 -25.17
C GLU A 85 25.08 -13.92 -26.25
N LYS A 86 26.35 -14.03 -25.85
CA LYS A 86 27.49 -14.16 -26.78
C LYS A 86 27.44 -15.48 -27.55
N MET A 87 27.19 -16.61 -26.87
CA MET A 87 27.12 -17.93 -27.51
C MET A 87 25.98 -18.04 -28.53
N GLU A 88 24.87 -17.33 -28.30
CA GLU A 88 23.75 -17.23 -29.24
C GLU A 88 24.02 -16.29 -30.42
N GLY A 89 25.19 -15.64 -30.48
CA GLY A 89 25.57 -14.69 -31.54
C GLY A 89 24.88 -13.32 -31.42
N THR A 90 24.22 -13.06 -30.29
CA THR A 90 23.36 -11.89 -30.07
C THR A 90 24.15 -10.66 -29.59
N LYS A 91 25.35 -10.85 -29.01
CA LYS A 91 26.22 -9.76 -28.52
C LYS A 91 27.70 -9.95 -28.89
N LYS A 92 28.39 -8.82 -29.12
CA LYS A 92 29.85 -8.75 -29.37
C LYS A 92 30.65 -8.93 -28.08
N ASP A 93 31.91 -9.32 -28.22
CA ASP A 93 32.85 -9.38 -27.10
C ASP A 93 33.09 -7.99 -26.50
N ILE A 94 32.70 -7.84 -25.23
CA ILE A 94 32.90 -6.63 -24.44
C ILE A 94 34.12 -6.87 -23.53
N PRO A 95 35.12 -5.97 -23.47
CA PRO A 95 36.23 -6.09 -22.55
C PRO A 95 35.75 -6.12 -21.08
N GLU A 96 36.49 -6.82 -20.21
CA GLU A 96 36.07 -7.04 -18.81
C GLU A 96 35.85 -5.72 -18.04
N GLU A 97 36.68 -4.71 -18.31
CA GLU A 97 36.58 -3.38 -17.72
C GLU A 97 35.25 -2.70 -18.08
N GLU A 98 34.86 -2.76 -19.36
CA GLU A 98 33.59 -2.22 -19.84
C GLU A 98 32.40 -3.04 -19.31
N MET A 99 32.54 -4.36 -19.16
CA MET A 99 31.51 -5.20 -18.55
C MET A 99 31.28 -4.87 -17.06
N ARG A 100 32.33 -4.55 -16.31
CA ARG A 100 32.22 -4.08 -14.91
C ARG A 100 31.55 -2.72 -14.84
N SER A 101 31.97 -1.78 -15.68
CA SER A 101 31.35 -0.45 -15.79
C SER A 101 29.85 -0.53 -16.08
N ASN A 102 29.46 -1.38 -17.05
CA ASN A 102 28.05 -1.61 -17.39
C ASN A 102 27.25 -2.18 -16.21
N TYR A 103 27.83 -3.10 -15.44
CA TYR A 103 27.20 -3.65 -14.24
C TYR A 103 27.04 -2.60 -13.13
N GLU A 104 28.06 -1.78 -12.87
CA GLU A 104 27.99 -0.70 -11.88
C GLU A 104 26.94 0.34 -12.25
N MET A 105 26.87 0.71 -13.53
CA MET A 105 25.83 1.58 -14.06
C MET A 105 24.43 0.96 -13.87
N TYR A 106 24.27 -0.32 -14.22
CA TYR A 106 23.01 -1.04 -14.01
C TYR A 106 22.57 -1.05 -12.53
N VAL A 107 23.46 -1.39 -11.61
CA VAL A 107 23.16 -1.39 -10.16
C VAL A 107 22.79 0.01 -9.68
N THR A 108 23.46 1.04 -10.20
CA THR A 108 23.20 2.44 -9.84
C THR A 108 21.83 2.90 -10.34
N GLU A 109 21.48 2.58 -11.59
CA GLU A 109 20.19 2.88 -12.18
C GLU A 109 19.05 2.16 -11.47
N GLU A 110 19.21 0.87 -11.13
CA GLU A 110 18.19 0.12 -10.40
C GLU A 110 17.97 0.72 -8.99
N LYS A 111 19.04 1.09 -8.29
CA LYS A 111 18.93 1.80 -7.00
C LYS A 111 18.21 3.14 -7.16
N ALA A 112 18.50 3.91 -8.21
CA ALA A 112 17.82 5.17 -8.49
C ALA A 112 16.32 4.97 -8.74
N LYS A 113 15.94 4.01 -9.58
CA LYS A 113 14.53 3.67 -9.85
C LYS A 113 13.79 3.27 -8.58
N GLN A 114 14.41 2.51 -7.68
CA GLN A 114 13.77 2.13 -6.42
C GLN A 114 13.54 3.34 -5.51
N LYS A 115 14.49 4.29 -5.46
CA LYS A 115 14.29 5.54 -4.73
C LYS A 115 13.15 6.38 -5.31
N ASP A 116 13.05 6.48 -6.64
CA ASP A 116 11.96 7.20 -7.30
C ASP A 116 10.59 6.55 -7.02
N ARG A 117 10.54 5.22 -6.99
CA ARG A 117 9.32 4.48 -6.61
C ARG A 117 8.95 4.74 -5.16
N ALA A 118 9.91 4.72 -4.25
CA ALA A 118 9.71 5.04 -2.85
C ALA A 118 9.15 6.46 -2.66
N ILE A 119 9.74 7.46 -3.33
CA ILE A 119 9.24 8.85 -3.31
C ILE A 119 7.78 8.92 -3.80
N ASN A 120 7.49 8.28 -4.94
CA ASN A 120 6.13 8.23 -5.48
C ASN A 120 5.15 7.56 -4.51
N GLN A 121 5.58 6.51 -3.82
CA GLN A 121 4.75 5.84 -2.82
C GLN A 121 4.50 6.73 -1.61
N ILE A 122 5.49 7.47 -1.12
CA ILE A 122 5.32 8.45 -0.04
C ILE A 122 4.26 9.49 -0.42
N ILE A 123 4.37 10.08 -1.62
CA ILE A 123 3.41 11.10 -2.10
C ILE A 123 1.99 10.53 -2.17
N LYS A 124 1.83 9.34 -2.77
CA LYS A 124 0.52 8.67 -2.86
C LYS A 124 -0.05 8.39 -1.47
N SER A 125 0.79 7.94 -0.53
CA SER A 125 0.40 7.54 0.82
C SER A 125 0.06 8.74 1.71
N LEU A 126 0.67 9.91 1.46
CA LEU A 126 0.22 11.18 2.02
C LEU A 126 -1.19 11.53 1.55
N GLY A 127 -1.52 11.27 0.27
CA GLY A 127 -2.90 11.40 -0.23
C GLY A 127 -3.90 10.56 0.59
N PHE A 128 -3.54 9.32 0.94
CA PHE A 128 -4.34 8.44 1.81
C PHE A 128 -4.51 8.96 3.25
N ILE A 129 -3.70 9.92 3.71
CA ILE A 129 -3.85 10.53 5.03
C ILE A 129 -4.58 11.87 4.94
N VAL A 130 -4.21 12.71 3.97
CA VAL A 130 -4.71 14.08 3.85
C VAL A 130 -6.17 14.11 3.39
N ILE A 131 -6.57 13.24 2.46
CA ILE A 131 -7.96 13.19 1.94
C ILE A 131 -8.99 12.79 3.01
N PRO A 132 -8.78 11.74 3.82
CA PRO A 132 -9.75 11.36 4.85
C PRO A 132 -9.74 12.29 6.06
N LEU A 133 -8.70 13.11 6.28
CA LEU A 133 -8.57 13.92 7.47
C LEU A 133 -9.72 14.94 7.66
N PRO A 134 -10.13 15.74 6.65
CA PRO A 134 -11.29 16.62 6.77
C PRO A 134 -12.58 15.86 7.10
N VAL A 135 -12.79 14.71 6.46
CA VAL A 135 -13.94 13.84 6.70
C VAL A 135 -13.94 13.34 8.14
N PHE A 136 -12.79 12.83 8.60
CA PHE A 136 -12.61 12.37 9.96
C PHE A 136 -12.90 13.48 10.98
N ILE A 137 -12.36 14.68 10.79
CA ILE A 137 -12.60 15.83 11.69
C ILE A 137 -14.09 16.17 11.74
N TYR A 138 -14.76 16.22 10.58
CA TYR A 138 -16.19 16.51 10.51
C TYR A 138 -17.03 15.47 11.26
N PHE A 139 -16.87 14.19 10.94
CA PHE A 139 -17.63 13.11 11.58
C PHE A 139 -17.25 12.90 13.06
N ASN A 140 -16.03 13.23 13.46
CA ASN A 140 -15.61 13.17 14.85
C ASN A 140 -16.27 14.27 15.69
N ARG A 141 -16.43 15.48 15.13
CA ARG A 141 -17.22 16.55 15.75
C ARG A 141 -18.69 16.15 15.85
N LEU A 142 -19.24 15.62 14.76
CA LEU A 142 -20.63 15.16 14.69
C LEU A 142 -20.92 14.08 15.75
N ARG A 143 -20.03 13.10 15.92
CA ARG A 143 -20.11 12.08 16.96
C ARG A 143 -20.16 12.67 18.38
N LYS A 144 -19.37 13.71 18.65
CA LYS A 144 -19.35 14.35 19.99
C LYS A 144 -20.68 15.02 20.31
N GLN A 145 -21.32 15.63 19.32
CA GLN A 145 -22.63 16.29 19.49
C GLN A 145 -23.77 15.33 19.79
N TYR A 146 -23.68 14.05 19.43
CA TYR A 146 -24.71 13.07 19.79
C TYR A 146 -24.51 12.44 21.18
N LYS A 147 -23.38 12.72 21.83
CA LYS A 147 -23.05 12.18 23.15
C LYS A 147 -23.47 13.12 24.29
N GLU A 148 -23.87 14.34 23.94
CA GLU A 148 -24.54 15.34 24.80
C GLU A 148 -26.06 15.24 24.58
#